data_AF-A0A7Y3UN95-F1
#
_entry.id   AF-A0A7Y3UN95-F1
#
_cell.length_a   1.000
_cell.length_b   1.000
_cell.length_c   1.000
_cell.angle_alpha   90.00
_cell.angle_beta   90.00
_cell.angle_gamma   90.00
#
_symmetry.space_group_name_H-M   'P 1'
#
loop_
_entity.id
_entity.type
_entity.pdbx_description
1 polymer ?
#
loop_
_entity_poly.entity_id
_entity_poly.type
_entity_poly.pdbx_seq_one_letter_code
_entity_poly.pdbx_strand_id
1 'polypeptide(L)'
;MNVKEFQGSWEIIESEMWEKEDLDLTETAYIQFAGDTGNFHFICVDGQMDVEYTEERAEFSWFGNDEDDTASGRGWAVVKEGKLHGKIYFHRSDNSTFIATKM
;
A
#
# COMPACT_ATOMS: atom_id res chain seq x y z
N MET A 1 9.33 3.18 18.71
CA MET A 1 8.30 3.01 17.68
C MET A 1 7.55 1.72 17.92
N ASN A 2 6.25 1.64 17.59
CA ASN A 2 5.50 0.41 17.75
C ASN A 2 5.22 -0.16 16.36
N VAL A 3 6.20 -0.84 15.74
CA VAL A 3 6.04 -1.54 14.45
C VAL A 3 4.73 -2.34 14.38
N LYS A 4 4.27 -2.85 15.54
CA LYS A 4 2.96 -3.50 15.74
C LYS A 4 1.75 -2.69 15.29
N GLU A 5 1.83 -1.36 15.22
CA GLU A 5 0.73 -0.52 14.78
C GLU A 5 0.40 -0.77 13.32
N PHE A 6 1.43 -0.88 12.47
CA PHE A 6 1.32 -1.19 11.04
C PHE A 6 0.91 -2.63 10.77
N GLN A 7 1.27 -3.57 11.63
CA GLN A 7 1.10 -4.99 11.37
C GLN A 7 -0.36 -5.38 11.10
N GLY A 8 -0.55 -6.31 10.17
CA GLY A 8 -1.84 -6.80 9.70
C GLY A 8 -2.26 -6.16 8.37
N SER A 9 -3.48 -6.48 7.96
CA SER A 9 -4.09 -5.98 6.73
C SER A 9 -4.88 -4.70 6.99
N TRP A 10 -4.83 -3.81 6.00
CA TRP A 10 -5.57 -2.56 5.95
C TRP A 10 -6.30 -2.49 4.62
N GLU A 11 -7.61 -2.28 4.65
CA GLU A 11 -8.41 -2.05 3.45
C GLU A 11 -8.17 -0.63 2.96
N ILE A 12 -7.80 -0.47 1.69
CA ILE A 12 -7.66 0.83 1.04
C ILE A 12 -9.07 1.33 0.70
N ILE A 13 -9.44 2.48 1.27
CA ILE A 13 -10.80 3.04 1.17
C ILE A 13 -10.86 4.35 0.38
N GLU A 14 -9.73 5.06 0.24
CA GLU A 14 -9.64 6.31 -0.52
C GLU A 14 -8.29 6.37 -1.25
N SER A 15 -8.28 6.96 -2.45
CA SER A 15 -7.10 7.21 -3.27
C SER A 15 -7.19 8.58 -3.96
N GLU A 16 -6.05 9.19 -4.28
CA GLU A 16 -6.01 10.45 -5.06
C GLU A 16 -6.46 10.26 -6.51
N MET A 17 -6.18 9.09 -7.10
CA MET A 17 -6.38 8.82 -8.53
C MET A 17 -7.61 7.98 -8.86
N TRP A 18 -8.15 7.23 -7.90
CA TRP A 18 -9.12 6.16 -8.14
C TRP A 18 -10.25 6.22 -7.13
N GLU A 19 -11.48 6.05 -7.61
CA GLU A 19 -12.65 5.90 -6.74
C GLU A 19 -12.63 4.50 -6.09
N LYS A 20 -13.44 4.30 -5.05
CA LYS A 20 -13.45 3.02 -4.30
C LYS A 20 -13.84 1.83 -5.19
N GLU A 21 -14.77 2.02 -6.12
CA GLU A 21 -15.16 0.96 -7.06
C GLU A 21 -14.04 0.59 -8.03
N ASP A 22 -13.16 1.53 -8.39
CA ASP A 22 -11.98 1.25 -9.21
C ASP A 22 -10.93 0.49 -8.38
N LEU A 23 -10.67 0.95 -7.15
CA LEU A 23 -9.75 0.28 -6.22
C LEU A 23 -10.11 -1.20 -6.04
N ASP A 24 -11.40 -1.50 -5.96
CA ASP A 24 -11.92 -2.86 -5.77
C ASP A 24 -12.23 -3.62 -7.08
N LEU A 25 -11.63 -3.23 -8.21
CA LEU A 25 -12.01 -3.74 -9.54
C LEU A 25 -11.96 -5.27 -9.65
N THR A 26 -10.91 -5.92 -9.12
CA THR A 26 -10.76 -7.38 -9.20
C THR A 26 -10.97 -8.07 -7.85
N GLU A 27 -10.57 -7.44 -6.74
CA GLU A 27 -10.92 -7.81 -5.37
C GLU A 27 -10.76 -6.59 -4.44
N THR A 28 -11.15 -6.72 -3.16
CA THR A 28 -11.03 -5.63 -2.18
C THR A 28 -9.60 -5.13 -2.08
N ALA A 29 -9.38 -3.84 -2.31
CA ALA A 29 -8.08 -3.20 -2.23
C ALA A 29 -7.53 -3.26 -0.80
N TYR A 30 -6.28 -3.68 -0.65
CA TYR A 30 -5.62 -3.77 0.65
C TYR A 30 -4.13 -3.50 0.58
N ILE A 31 -3.55 -3.19 1.74
CA ILE A 31 -2.12 -3.23 2.01
C ILE A 31 -1.88 -3.95 3.33
N GLN A 32 -0.96 -4.92 3.34
CA GLN A 32 -0.61 -5.72 4.50
C GLN A 32 0.86 -5.55 4.86
N PHE A 33 1.11 -5.36 6.15
CA PHE A 33 2.46 -5.39 6.73
C PHE A 33 2.65 -6.66 7.56
N ALA A 34 3.71 -7.41 7.24
CA ALA A 34 4.08 -8.69 7.84
C ALA A 34 5.58 -8.69 8.18
N GLY A 35 5.93 -8.13 9.35
CA GLY A 35 7.31 -7.90 9.75
C GLY A 35 7.97 -6.82 8.88
N ASP A 36 9.12 -7.15 8.30
CA ASP A 36 9.91 -6.37 7.34
C ASP A 36 9.51 -6.66 5.88
N THR A 37 8.39 -7.36 5.67
CA THR A 37 7.82 -7.64 4.35
C THR A 37 6.34 -7.29 4.31
N GLY A 38 5.72 -7.43 3.15
CA GLY A 38 4.27 -7.27 3.01
C GLY A 38 3.81 -7.46 1.58
N ASN A 39 2.53 -7.21 1.34
CA ASN A 39 1.97 -7.15 0.01
C ASN A 39 0.79 -6.17 -0.04
N PHE A 40 0.37 -5.84 -1.25
CA PHE A 40 -0.84 -5.07 -1.49
C PHE A 40 -1.52 -5.54 -2.77
N HIS A 41 -2.81 -5.22 -2.85
CA HIS A 41 -3.62 -5.34 -4.05
C HIS A 41 -4.49 -4.08 -4.20
N PHE A 42 -4.63 -3.57 -5.42
CA PHE A 42 -5.71 -2.66 -5.82
C PHE A 42 -5.84 -2.65 -7.34
N ILE A 43 -7.06 -2.48 -7.85
CA ILE A 43 -7.37 -2.52 -9.29
C ILE A 43 -6.93 -3.85 -9.90
N CYS A 44 -5.83 -3.86 -10.64
CA CYS A 44 -5.17 -5.00 -11.27
C CYS A 44 -3.68 -5.07 -10.86
N VAL A 45 -3.31 -4.39 -9.77
CA VAL A 45 -1.93 -4.25 -9.32
C VAL A 45 -1.72 -5.12 -8.09
N ASP A 46 -0.77 -6.04 -8.20
CA ASP A 46 -0.29 -6.87 -7.09
C ASP A 46 1.18 -6.55 -6.83
N GLY A 47 1.53 -6.28 -5.58
CA GLY A 47 2.91 -5.96 -5.21
C GLY A 47 3.35 -6.66 -3.94
N GLN A 48 4.54 -7.26 -3.97
CA GLN A 48 5.26 -7.70 -2.78
C GLN A 48 6.19 -6.57 -2.32
N MET A 49 6.29 -6.37 -1.01
CA MET A 49 7.01 -5.25 -0.40
C MET A 49 8.18 -5.73 0.45
N ASP A 50 9.31 -5.02 0.33
CA ASP A 50 10.38 -4.99 1.33
C ASP A 50 10.21 -3.71 2.15
N VAL A 51 10.08 -3.83 3.47
CA VAL A 51 9.66 -2.74 4.35
C VAL A 51 10.75 -2.37 5.35
N GLU A 52 11.11 -1.10 5.39
CA GLU A 52 11.94 -0.50 6.43
C GLU A 52 11.12 0.46 7.29
N TYR A 53 11.41 0.48 8.59
CA TYR A 53 10.72 1.35 9.54
C TYR A 53 11.68 2.46 10.02
N THR A 54 11.23 3.70 9.89
CA THR A 54 11.88 4.88 10.50
C THR A 54 11.24 5.18 11.86
N GLU A 55 11.56 6.29 12.53
CA GLU A 55 10.85 6.67 13.75
C GLU A 55 9.39 7.10 13.49
N GLU A 56 9.05 7.50 12.27
CA GLU A 56 7.80 8.18 11.93
C GLU A 56 6.90 7.39 10.97
N ARG A 57 7.48 6.51 10.13
CA ARG A 57 6.76 5.87 9.02
C ARG A 57 7.34 4.51 8.63
N ALA A 58 6.50 3.69 8.00
CA ALA A 58 6.93 2.58 7.17
C ALA A 58 7.33 3.12 5.79
N GLU A 59 8.50 2.73 5.28
CA GLU A 59 8.95 2.96 3.91
C GLU A 59 9.10 1.59 3.23
N PHE A 60 8.80 1.50 1.95
CA PHE A 60 8.91 0.22 1.25
C PHE A 60 9.31 0.39 -0.21
N SER A 61 10.06 -0.57 -0.73
CA SER A 61 10.11 -0.87 -2.17
C SER A 61 9.15 -2.00 -2.49
N TRP A 62 8.68 -2.07 -3.73
CA TRP A 62 7.81 -3.16 -4.15
C TRP A 62 8.11 -3.64 -5.57
N PHE A 63 7.79 -4.90 -5.82
CA PHE A 63 7.87 -5.57 -7.11
C PHE A 63 6.64 -6.47 -7.31
N GLY A 64 6.12 -6.52 -8.53
CA GLY A 64 4.96 -7.32 -8.86
C GLY A 64 4.46 -7.01 -10.27
N ASN A 65 3.15 -6.88 -10.45
CA ASN A 65 2.54 -6.66 -11.77
C ASN A 65 1.46 -5.57 -11.71
N ASP A 66 1.25 -4.93 -12.85
CA ASP A 66 0.09 -4.11 -13.19
C ASP A 66 -0.58 -4.78 -14.40
N GLU A 67 -1.72 -5.43 -14.18
CA GLU A 67 -2.31 -6.41 -15.10
C GLU A 67 -1.31 -7.54 -15.44
N ASP A 68 -0.95 -7.67 -16.73
CA ASP A 68 0.00 -8.68 -17.22
C ASP A 68 1.44 -8.14 -17.34
N ASP A 69 1.67 -6.87 -17.01
CA ASP A 69 2.97 -6.21 -17.14
C ASP A 69 3.70 -6.15 -15.80
N THR A 70 4.99 -6.50 -15.81
CA THR A 70 5.82 -6.36 -14.60
C THR A 70 5.93 -4.89 -14.19
N ALA A 71 5.61 -4.64 -12.94
CA ALA A 71 5.65 -3.33 -12.32
C ALA A 71 6.51 -3.35 -11.04
N SER A 72 7.01 -2.18 -10.68
CA SER A 72 7.78 -2.01 -9.45
C SER A 72 7.69 -0.57 -8.98
N GLY A 73 8.13 -0.32 -7.76
CA GLY A 73 8.12 1.02 -7.24
C GLY A 73 8.52 1.12 -5.78
N ARG A 74 7.97 2.14 -5.12
CA ARG A 74 8.21 2.41 -3.70
C ARG A 74 7.00 3.06 -3.07
N GLY A 75 6.98 3.16 -1.75
CA GLY A 75 5.95 3.90 -1.04
C GLY A 75 6.31 4.15 0.40
N TRP A 76 5.40 4.82 1.09
CA TRP A 76 5.47 5.01 2.53
C TRP A 76 4.07 5.04 3.13
N ALA A 77 3.99 4.76 4.43
CA ALA A 77 2.76 4.84 5.20
C ALA A 77 3.00 5.31 6.65
N VAL A 78 2.04 6.06 7.18
CA VAL A 78 1.99 6.51 8.58
C VAL A 78 0.63 6.15 9.18
N VAL A 79 0.60 5.77 10.45
CA VAL A 79 -0.67 5.62 11.17
C VAL A 79 -1.01 6.95 11.85
N LYS A 80 -2.15 7.52 11.49
CA LYS A 80 -2.69 8.74 12.09
C LYS A 80 -4.15 8.51 12.48
N GLU A 81 -4.47 8.75 13.75
CA GLU A 81 -5.84 8.63 14.28
C GLU A 81 -6.50 7.26 13.96
N GLY A 82 -5.69 6.18 13.98
CA GLY A 82 -6.16 4.81 13.72
C GLY A 82 -6.37 4.47 12.24
N LYS A 83 -6.07 5.39 11.32
CA LYS A 83 -6.05 5.14 9.87
C LYS A 83 -4.62 5.11 9.34
N LEU A 84 -4.40 4.34 8.29
CA LEU A 84 -3.14 4.31 7.58
C LEU A 84 -3.21 5.31 6.41
N HIS A 85 -2.31 6.28 6.41
CA HIS A 85 -2.15 7.24 5.32
C HIS A 85 -0.85 6.96 4.61
N GLY A 86 -0.84 6.93 3.28
CA GLY A 86 0.38 6.65 2.55
C GLY A 86 0.39 7.19 1.15
N LYS A 87 1.48 6.90 0.46
CA LYS A 87 1.64 7.18 -0.96
C LYS A 87 2.39 6.03 -1.62
N ILE A 88 1.87 5.57 -2.74
CA ILE A 88 2.51 4.57 -3.60
C ILE A 88 3.01 5.24 -4.87
N TYR A 89 4.21 4.85 -5.30
CA TYR A 89 4.87 5.33 -6.50
C TYR A 89 5.15 4.14 -7.39
N PHE A 90 4.81 4.26 -8.67
CA PHE A 90 5.21 3.33 -9.72
C PHE A 90 6.50 3.82 -10.37
N HIS A 91 7.43 2.92 -10.64
CA HIS A 91 8.69 3.26 -11.29
C HIS A 91 8.41 3.79 -12.70
N ARG A 92 8.75 5.07 -12.94
CA ARG A 92 8.55 5.78 -14.21
C ARG A 92 7.08 5.89 -14.65
N SER A 93 6.16 5.82 -13.70
CA SER A 93 4.74 6.01 -13.95
C SER A 93 4.13 6.86 -12.82
N ASP A 94 2.82 6.77 -12.68
CA ASP A 94 2.03 7.55 -11.75
C ASP A 94 2.32 7.23 -10.28
N ASN A 95 1.69 7.99 -9.42
CA ASN A 95 1.76 7.85 -7.97
C ASN A 95 0.46 8.36 -7.38
N SER A 96 -0.03 7.71 -6.34
CA SER A 96 -1.29 8.08 -5.69
C SER A 96 -1.15 8.04 -4.18
N THR A 97 -1.72 9.03 -3.49
CA THR A 97 -1.94 8.89 -2.05
C THR A 97 -3.06 7.89 -1.79
N PHE A 98 -3.03 7.23 -0.62
CA PHE A 98 -4.12 6.37 -0.18
C PHE A 98 -4.43 6.57 1.30
N ILE A 99 -5.67 6.25 1.67
CA ILE A 99 -6.10 6.08 3.06
C ILE A 99 -6.65 4.66 3.22
N ALA A 100 -6.26 4.00 4.30
CA ALA A 100 -6.70 2.65 4.61
C ALA A 100 -7.16 2.50 6.07
N THR A 101 -8.09 1.58 6.30
CA THR A 101 -8.61 1.23 7.63
C THR A 101 -8.26 -0.20 7.99
N LYS A 102 -8.01 -0.46 9.27
CA LYS A 102 -7.59 -1.78 9.75
C LYS A 102 -8.71 -2.82 9.52
N MET A 103 -8.34 -3.99 9.02
CA MET A 103 -9.24 -5.16 8.84
C MET A 103 -9.36 -5.99 10.12
#